data_AF-A0A1P8WL97-F1
#
_entry.id   AF-A0A1P8WL97-F1
#
_cell.length_a   1.000
_cell.length_b   1.000
_cell.length_c   1.000
_cell.angle_alpha   90.00
_cell.angle_beta   90.00
_cell.angle_gamma   90.00
#
_symmetry.space_group_name_H-M   'P 1'
#
loop_
_entity.id
_entity.type
_entity.pdbx_description
1 polymer ?
#
loop_
_entity_poly.entity_id
_entity_poly.type
_entity_poly.pdbx_seq_one_letter_code
_entity_poly.pdbx_strand_id
1 'polypeptide(L)' 'MGRVERDREIARRRKRRGQLKKLRVKYAAATSETEKAELLAKARRMSSFVDLEPAKAE' A
#
# COMPACT_ATOMS: atom_id res chain seq x y z
N MET A 1 20.76 22.97 -3.31
CA MET A 1 19.79 22.27 -2.43
C MET A 1 19.18 21.07 -3.16
N GLY A 2 20.00 20.11 -3.57
CA GLY A 2 19.54 18.95 -4.35
C GLY A 2 19.55 17.70 -3.47
N ARG A 3 18.39 17.09 -3.25
CA ARG A 3 18.36 15.74 -2.69
C ARG A 3 19.16 14.83 -3.62
N VAL A 4 20.16 14.14 -3.07
CA VAL A 4 20.92 13.09 -3.75
C VAL A 4 19.93 12.01 -4.22
N GLU A 5 20.24 11.28 -5.28
CA GLU A 5 19.34 10.26 -5.83
C GLU A 5 18.85 9.26 -4.78
N ARG A 6 19.74 8.90 -3.84
CA ARG A 6 19.44 8.08 -2.66
C ARG A 6 18.34 8.68 -1.79
N ASP A 7 18.38 9.98 -1.51
CA ASP A 7 17.35 10.65 -0.69
C ASP A 7 16.01 10.70 -1.41
N ARG A 8 16.02 10.91 -2.74
CA ARG A 8 14.82 10.86 -3.57
C ARG A 8 14.20 9.46 -3.53
N GLU A 9 15.02 8.43 -3.64
CA GLU A 9 14.58 7.06 -3.56
C GLU A 9 13.99 6.73 -2.18
N ILE A 10 14.68 7.10 -1.09
CA ILE A 10 14.20 6.90 0.28
C ILE A 10 12.85 7.61 0.46
N ALA A 11 12.71 8.84 -0.03
CA ALA A 11 11.44 9.57 0.02
C ALA A 11 10.32 8.85 -0.74
N ARG A 12 10.58 8.33 -1.95
CA ARG A 12 9.61 7.52 -2.71
C ARG A 12 9.22 6.25 -1.97
N ARG A 13 10.19 5.53 -1.40
CA ARG A 13 9.95 4.32 -0.59
C ARG A 13 9.08 4.62 0.63
N ARG A 14 9.38 5.71 1.37
CA ARG A 14 8.59 6.16 2.53
C ARG A 14 7.16 6.54 2.13
N LYS A 15 7.00 7.30 1.04
CA LYS A 15 5.68 7.65 0.50
C LYS A 15 4.86 6.42 0.14
N ARG A 16 5.47 5.45 -0.55
CA ARG A 16 4.83 4.18 -0.92
C ARG A 16 4.36 3.42 0.33
N ARG A 17 5.23 3.27 1.34
CA ARG A 17 4.87 2.62 2.62
C ARG A 17 3.69 3.30 3.32
N GLY A 18 3.68 4.63 3.39
CA GLY A 18 2.58 5.38 4.00
C GLY A 18 1.25 5.20 3.26
N GLN A 19 1.28 5.20 1.93
CA GLN A 19 0.10 4.95 1.10
C GLN A 19 -0.43 3.52 1.27
N LEU A 20 0.44 2.51 1.29
CA LEU A 20 0.06 1.12 1.55
C LEU A 20 -0.56 0.94 2.94
N LYS A 21 -0.01 1.59 3.97
CA LYS A 21 -0.61 1.58 5.32
C LYS A 21 -2.04 2.14 5.31
N LYS A 22 -2.29 3.23 4.58
CA LYS A 22 -3.64 3.80 4.42
C LYS A 22 -4.59 2.84 3.71
N LEU A 23 -4.12 2.16 2.65
CA LEU A 23 -4.93 1.18 1.93
C LEU A 23 -5.28 -0.03 2.80
N ARG A 24 -4.35 -0.50 3.64
CA ARG A 24 -4.62 -1.58 4.62
C ARG A 24 -5.73 -1.21 5.59
N VAL A 25 -5.68 -0.01 6.17
CA VAL A 25 -6.73 0.46 7.09
C VAL A 25 -8.08 0.56 6.37
N LYS A 26 -8.09 1.10 5.15
CA LYS A 26 -9.32 1.17 4.33
C LYS A 26 -9.86 -0.21 3.98
N TYR A 27 -8.99 -1.16 3.65
CA TYR A 27 -9.38 -2.52 3.30
C TYR A 27 -9.98 -3.26 4.51
N ALA A 28 -9.40 -3.06 5.70
CA ALA A 28 -9.93 -3.60 6.95
C ALA A 28 -11.30 -3.00 7.34
N ALA A 29 -11.52 -1.73 7.01
CA ALA A 29 -12.77 -1.03 7.29
C ALA A 29 -13.87 -1.24 6.22
N ALA A 30 -13.49 -1.68 5.01
CA ALA A 30 -14.42 -1.90 3.91
C ALA A 30 -15.34 -3.10 4.22
N THR A 31 -16.64 -2.91 4.05
CA THR A 31 -17.66 -3.94 4.24
C THR A 31 -18.05 -4.61 2.93
N SER A 32 -17.99 -3.87 1.82
CA SER A 32 -18.31 -4.39 0.49
C SER A 32 -17.15 -5.16 -0.14
N GLU A 33 -17.46 -6.28 -0.79
CA GLU A 33 -16.50 -7.05 -1.59
C GLU A 33 -15.97 -6.25 -2.78
N THR A 34 -16.80 -5.40 -3.39
CA THR A 34 -16.39 -4.54 -4.51
C THR A 34 -15.34 -3.52 -4.07
N GLU A 35 -15.54 -2.86 -2.93
CA GLU A 35 -14.58 -1.91 -2.36
C GLU A 35 -13.27 -2.59 -1.97
N LYS A 36 -13.35 -3.80 -1.40
CA LYS A 36 -12.16 -4.62 -1.10
C LYS A 36 -11.37 -4.92 -2.37
N ALA A 37 -12.04 -5.35 -3.44
CA ALA A 37 -11.39 -5.63 -4.72
C ALA A 37 -10.70 -4.39 -5.32
N GLU A 38 -11.35 -3.23 -5.27
CA GLU A 38 -10.78 -1.97 -5.76
C GLU A 38 -9.56 -1.52 -4.96
N LEU A 39 -9.63 -1.61 -3.62
CA LEU A 39 -8.52 -1.27 -2.73
C LEU A 39 -7.32 -2.20 -2.95
N LEU A 40 -7.58 -3.48 -3.17
CA LEU A 40 -6.56 -4.48 -3.44
C LEU A 40 -5.90 -4.27 -4.82
N ALA A 41 -6.70 -3.99 -5.86
CA ALA A 41 -6.18 -3.61 -7.17
C ALA A 41 -5.33 -2.32 -7.12
N LYS A 42 -5.72 -1.36 -6.27
CA LYS A 42 -4.95 -0.13 -6.04
C LYS A 42 -3.63 -0.41 -5.33
N ALA A 43 -3.60 -1.31 -4.36
CA ALA A 43 -2.37 -1.71 -3.69
C ALA A 43 -1.41 -2.48 -4.61
N ARG A 44 -1.93 -3.42 -5.43
CA ARG A 44 -1.13 -4.17 -6.41
C ARG A 44 -0.48 -3.27 -7.46
N ARG A 45 -1.17 -2.22 -7.92
CA ARG A 45 -0.59 -1.19 -8.82
C ARG A 45 0.61 -0.46 -8.20
N MET A 46 0.64 -0.31 -6.88
CA MET A 46 1.72 0.37 -6.18
C MET A 46 2.90 -0.55 -5.85
N SER A 47 2.63 -1.83 -5.68
CA SER A 47 3.60 -2.85 -5.36
C SER A 47 3.04 -4.21 -5.75
N SER A 48 3.68 -4.86 -6.73
CA SER A 48 3.21 -6.12 -7.31
C SER A 48 3.02 -7.24 -6.28
N PHE A 49 3.75 -7.20 -5.18
CA PHE A 49 3.74 -8.23 -4.13
C PHE A 49 3.02 -7.80 -2.84
N VAL A 50 2.16 -6.78 -2.88
CA VAL A 50 1.37 -6.42 -1.69
C VAL A 50 0.13 -7.28 -1.62
N ASP A 51 0.09 -8.10 -0.57
CA ASP A 51 -1.14 -8.65 -0.04
C ASP A 51 -1.68 -7.74 1.07
N LEU A 52 -2.95 -7.36 0.91
CA LEU A 52 -3.73 -6.62 1.90
C LEU A 52 -4.57 -7.58 2.76
N GLU A 53 -4.65 -8.86 2.40
CA GLU A 53 -5.24 -9.85 3.28
C GLU A 53 -4.45 -9.86 4.59
N PRO A 54 -5.13 -9.87 5.75
CA PRO A 54 -4.45 -10.20 6.98
C PRO A 54 -3.86 -11.59 6.75
N ALA A 55 -2.55 -11.74 6.92
CA ALA A 55 -1.95 -13.06 7.00
C ALA A 55 -2.84 -13.85 7.95
N LYS A 56 -3.52 -14.89 7.44
CA LYS A 56 -4.15 -15.87 8.30
C LYS A 56 -3.03 -16.34 9.21
N ALA A 57 -3.09 -15.92 10.47
CA ALA A 57 -2.29 -16.52 11.52
C ALA A 57 -2.88 -17.93 11.68
N GLU A 58 -2.29 -18.87 10.95
CA GLU A 58 -2.30 -20.28 11.33
C GLU A 58 -1.43 -20.48 12.58
#